data_AF-A0AB39TUC8-F1
#
_entry.id   AF-A0AB39TUC8-F1
#
_cell.length_a   1.000
_cell.length_b   1.000
_cell.length_c   1.000
_cell.angle_alpha   90.00
_cell.angle_beta   90.00
_cell.angle_gamma   90.00
#
_symmetry.space_group_name_H-M   'P 1'
#
loop_
_entity.id
_entity.type
_entity.pdbx_description
1 polymer ?
#
loop_
_entity_poly.entity_id
_entity_poly.type
_entity_poly.pdbx_seq_one_letter_code
_entity_poly.pdbx_strand_id
1 'polypeptide(L)'
;MSASEFRWDEPEEQAELEERQERQERELRDLLQQAVPPLPTPEDRMQRVLARADRTRARKRTAGLAGGLTTGLLAAVLAAAPALAPSPGADAAAGRGPAGVAPSASVSASPGVETAIATRFPIYGLIGDLPPGWSARTSADAPRDGVEHLANVPFDRSSLCRATDPGCLPVEALPVDGAVLTVRLGGPTEPDPGEPGALTSLSTVPAGTVCAARGGTGELVGHRRIEALGKPVRIELTGCLREPSGRTLAQIRQVIESIRSPQPAVASPSSPSTPSALSSPSSPSVPPVPPVPPARR
;
A
#
# COMPACT_ATOMS: atom_id res chain seq x y z
N MET A 1 -13.08 34.29 63.45
CA MET A 1 -12.89 33.46 62.26
C MET A 1 -11.87 34.17 61.38
N SER A 2 -10.59 33.83 61.54
CA SER A 2 -9.49 34.44 60.77
C SER A 2 -9.25 33.61 59.52
N ALA A 3 -9.33 34.25 58.35
CA ALA A 3 -8.88 33.70 57.09
C ALA A 3 -7.36 33.90 57.00
N SER A 4 -6.62 32.79 57.01
CA SER A 4 -5.19 32.76 56.72
C SER A 4 -4.97 32.96 55.22
N GLU A 5 -4.24 34.01 54.87
CA GLU A 5 -3.68 34.27 53.54
C GLU A 5 -2.86 33.07 53.06
N PHE A 6 -3.32 32.42 52.00
CA PHE A 6 -2.55 31.46 51.21
C PHE A 6 -1.70 32.28 50.23
N ARG A 7 -0.49 32.64 50.66
CA ARG A 7 0.50 33.35 49.85
C ARG A 7 1.20 32.31 48.98
N TRP A 8 1.00 32.38 47.67
CA TRP A 8 1.60 31.50 46.68
C TRP A 8 3.10 31.79 46.55
N ASP A 9 3.94 30.95 47.14
CA ASP A 9 5.38 30.83 46.84
C ASP A 9 5.59 30.07 45.51
N GLU A 10 4.88 30.47 44.44
CA GLU A 10 5.01 29.89 43.09
C GLU A 10 6.17 30.42 42.21
N PRO A 11 6.87 31.55 42.49
CA PRO A 11 7.91 32.03 41.56
C PRO A 11 9.22 31.25 41.67
N GLU A 12 9.52 30.63 42.82
CA GLU A 12 10.77 29.88 43.02
C GLU A 12 10.73 28.53 42.29
N GLU A 13 9.60 27.82 42.32
CA GLU A 13 9.44 26.55 41.59
C GLU A 13 9.49 26.74 40.07
N GLN A 14 8.96 27.85 39.55
CA GLN A 14 9.03 28.16 38.11
C GLN A 14 10.48 28.42 37.66
N ALA A 15 11.24 29.18 38.45
CA ALA A 15 12.66 29.44 38.15
C ALA A 15 13.50 28.15 38.15
N GLU A 16 13.25 27.22 39.08
CA GLU A 16 13.95 25.93 39.12
C GLU A 16 13.61 25.01 37.94
N LEU A 17 12.39 25.11 37.41
CA LEU A 17 11.97 24.35 36.23
C LEU A 17 12.62 24.90 34.97
N GLU A 18 12.66 26.22 34.82
CA GLU A 18 13.33 26.89 33.70
C GLU A 18 14.82 26.56 33.69
N GLU A 19 15.51 26.63 34.83
CA GLU A 19 16.92 26.25 34.89
C GLU A 19 17.16 24.76 34.54
N ARG A 20 16.25 23.87 34.97
CA ARG A 20 16.33 22.45 34.63
C ARG A 20 16.14 22.24 33.13
N GLN A 21 15.19 22.94 32.53
CA GLN A 21 14.94 22.87 31.09
C GLN A 21 16.14 23.37 30.29
N GLU A 22 16.73 24.51 30.67
CA GLU A 22 17.93 25.02 30.01
C GLU A 22 19.15 24.08 30.14
N ARG A 23 19.30 23.42 31.29
CA ARG A 23 20.36 22.41 31.47
C ARG A 23 20.15 21.22 30.53
N GLN A 24 18.92 20.73 30.41
CA GLN A 24 18.57 19.63 29.49
C GLN A 24 18.75 20.02 28.02
N GLU A 25 18.39 21.24 27.63
CA GLU A 25 18.56 21.71 26.25
C GLU A 25 20.05 21.80 25.88
N ARG A 26 20.89 22.31 26.80
CA ARG A 26 22.35 22.36 26.62
C ARG A 26 22.94 20.96 26.45
N GLU A 27 22.59 20.03 27.34
CA GLU A 27 23.06 18.65 27.27
C GLU A 27 22.63 17.96 25.96
N LEU A 28 21.39 18.17 25.53
CA LEU A 28 20.90 17.64 24.26
C LEU A 28 21.66 18.24 23.07
N ARG A 29 21.92 19.55 23.09
CA ARG A 29 22.67 20.23 22.02
C ARG A 29 24.09 19.68 21.91
N ASP A 30 24.76 19.42 23.04
CA ASP A 30 26.10 18.82 23.05
C ASP A 30 26.08 17.39 22.52
N LEU A 31 25.12 16.56 22.94
CA LEU A 31 24.95 15.19 22.43
C LEU A 31 24.69 15.17 20.92
N LEU A 32 23.88 16.09 20.42
CA LEU A 32 23.60 16.20 18.98
C LEU A 32 24.82 16.66 18.20
N GLN A 33 25.61 17.60 18.72
CA GLN A 33 26.86 18.02 18.08
C GLN A 33 27.89 16.88 18.04
N GLN A 34 27.92 16.04 19.07
CA GLN A 34 28.84 14.90 19.15
C GLN A 34 28.38 13.73 18.26
N ALA A 35 27.08 13.55 18.08
CA ALA A 35 26.50 12.47 17.28
C ALA A 35 26.49 12.72 15.77
N VAL A 36 26.63 13.98 15.32
CA VAL A 36 26.66 14.32 13.88
C VAL A 36 28.11 14.25 13.37
N PRO A 37 28.46 13.25 12.54
CA PRO A 37 29.79 13.21 11.94
C PRO A 37 29.97 14.45 11.05
N PRO A 38 31.16 15.07 11.03
CA PRO A 38 31.40 16.21 10.16
C PRO A 38 31.16 15.80 8.71
N LEU A 39 30.21 16.48 8.07
CA LEU A 39 29.94 16.25 6.66
C LEU A 39 31.19 16.66 5.87
N PRO A 40 31.68 15.80 4.97
CA PRO A 40 32.82 16.14 4.13
C PRO A 40 32.47 17.37 3.29
N THR A 41 33.48 18.19 3.00
CA THR A 41 33.32 19.39 2.20
C THR A 41 32.72 19.05 0.82
N PRO A 42 31.99 19.98 0.19
CA PRO A 42 31.39 19.77 -1.13
C PRO A 42 32.39 19.27 -2.18
N GLU A 43 33.64 19.72 -2.10
CA GLU A 43 34.74 19.38 -2.99
C GLU A 43 35.12 17.89 -2.86
N ASP A 44 35.23 17.37 -1.63
CA ASP A 44 35.59 15.97 -1.35
C ASP A 44 34.52 14.98 -1.83
N ARG A 45 33.25 15.41 -1.82
CA ARG A 45 32.14 14.62 -2.38
C ARG A 45 32.24 14.56 -3.90
N MET A 46 32.50 15.69 -4.56
CA MET A 46 32.61 15.76 -6.01
C MET A 46 33.83 14.96 -6.50
N GLN A 47 34.98 15.05 -5.84
CA GLN A 47 36.16 14.23 -6.15
C GLN A 47 35.87 12.72 -6.04
N ARG A 48 35.10 12.29 -5.03
CA ARG A 48 34.68 10.88 -4.91
C ARG A 48 33.73 10.42 -6.02
N VAL A 49 32.83 11.30 -6.48
CA VAL A 49 31.95 11.01 -7.61
C VAL A 49 32.74 10.92 -8.91
N LEU A 50 33.66 11.85 -9.16
CA LEU A 50 34.54 11.84 -10.32
C LEU A 50 35.43 10.60 -10.34
N ALA A 51 36.06 10.25 -9.22
CA ALA A 51 36.87 9.04 -9.10
C ALA A 51 36.06 7.75 -9.34
N ARG A 52 34.78 7.69 -8.91
CA ARG A 52 33.88 6.58 -9.25
C ARG A 52 33.56 6.55 -10.74
N ALA A 53 33.24 7.69 -11.34
CA ALA A 53 32.95 7.79 -12.76
C ALA A 53 34.16 7.34 -13.61
N ASP A 54 35.37 7.73 -13.23
CA ASP A 54 36.60 7.37 -13.93
C ASP A 54 36.91 5.87 -13.82
N ARG A 55 36.74 5.25 -12.64
CA ARG A 55 36.86 3.78 -12.50
C ARG A 55 35.86 3.04 -13.37
N THR A 56 34.64 3.55 -13.47
CA THR A 56 33.58 2.94 -14.28
C THR A 56 33.90 3.07 -15.78
N ARG A 57 34.42 4.22 -16.21
CA ARG A 57 34.92 4.43 -17.59
C ARG A 57 36.11 3.55 -17.92
N ALA A 58 37.07 3.41 -17.00
CA ALA A 58 38.25 2.55 -17.18
C ALA A 58 37.85 1.09 -17.41
N ARG A 59 36.91 0.55 -16.61
CA ARG A 59 36.38 -0.81 -16.77
C ARG A 59 35.68 -1.04 -18.11
N LYS A 60 34.96 -0.02 -18.62
CA LYS A 60 34.31 -0.10 -19.93
C LYS A 60 35.31 -0.12 -21.08
N ARG A 61 36.46 0.56 -20.94
CA ARG A 61 37.52 0.54 -21.96
C ARG A 61 38.26 -0.79 -22.02
N THR A 62 38.41 -1.50 -20.89
CA THR A 62 39.04 -2.83 -20.87
C THR A 62 38.12 -3.94 -21.38
N ALA A 63 36.79 -3.79 -21.29
CA ALA A 63 35.83 -4.76 -21.82
C ALA A 63 35.59 -4.63 -23.35
N GLY A 64 36.00 -3.51 -23.96
CA GLY A 64 35.82 -3.24 -25.39
C GLY A 64 36.77 -3.98 -26.35
N LEU A 65 37.74 -4.75 -25.82
CA LEU A 65 38.70 -5.50 -26.65
C LEU A 65 38.40 -7.00 -26.76
N ALA A 66 37.31 -7.52 -26.16
CA ALA A 66 36.99 -8.95 -26.14
C ALA A 66 35.61 -9.33 -26.72
N GLY A 67 34.83 -8.39 -27.28
CA GLY A 67 33.44 -8.61 -27.71
C GLY A 67 33.17 -8.50 -29.22
N GLY A 68 34.19 -8.66 -30.07
CA GLY A 68 34.11 -8.35 -31.51
C GLY A 68 33.90 -9.53 -32.46
N LEU A 69 33.47 -10.73 -32.03
CA LEU A 69 33.46 -11.93 -32.89
C LEU A 69 32.23 -12.85 -32.74
N THR A 70 31.02 -12.36 -32.44
CA THR A 70 29.83 -13.24 -32.34
C THR A 70 28.56 -12.71 -33.02
N THR A 71 28.66 -11.79 -33.97
CA THR A 71 27.53 -11.29 -34.78
C THR A 71 27.64 -11.69 -36.26
N GLY A 72 27.87 -12.98 -36.53
CA GLY A 72 28.06 -13.45 -37.92
C GLY A 72 27.59 -14.87 -38.27
N LEU A 73 26.92 -15.61 -37.39
CA LEU A 73 26.69 -17.05 -37.64
C LEU A 73 25.33 -17.62 -37.18
N LEU A 74 24.26 -16.84 -37.29
CA LEU A 74 22.88 -17.33 -37.04
C LEU A 74 21.89 -16.91 -38.14
N ALA A 75 22.35 -16.85 -39.40
CA ALA A 75 21.49 -16.55 -40.55
C ALA A 75 21.39 -17.69 -41.59
N ALA A 76 21.87 -18.90 -41.28
CA ALA A 76 22.02 -19.96 -42.29
C ALA A 76 21.54 -21.37 -41.86
N VAL A 77 20.47 -21.50 -41.06
CA VAL A 77 19.84 -22.83 -40.78
C VAL A 77 18.29 -22.76 -40.82
N LEU A 78 17.73 -21.97 -41.73
CA LEU A 78 16.27 -21.92 -41.97
C LEU A 78 15.85 -22.42 -43.36
N ALA A 79 16.64 -23.30 -43.97
CA ALA A 79 16.35 -23.89 -45.27
C ALA A 79 16.41 -25.42 -45.24
N ALA A 80 15.51 -26.06 -44.48
CA ALA A 80 15.09 -27.44 -44.69
C ALA A 80 13.79 -27.73 -43.92
N ALA A 81 12.64 -27.52 -44.57
CA ALA A 81 11.35 -28.12 -44.23
C ALA A 81 11.39 -29.65 -44.59
N PRO A 82 10.46 -30.55 -44.16
CA PRO A 82 9.01 -30.31 -44.18
C PRO A 82 8.15 -30.98 -43.07
N ALA A 83 6.86 -30.65 -43.17
CA ALA A 83 5.67 -31.05 -42.44
C ALA A 83 5.52 -32.54 -42.07
N LEU A 84 4.86 -32.79 -40.93
CA LEU A 84 3.93 -33.90 -40.66
C LEU A 84 3.14 -33.64 -39.36
N ALA A 85 1.85 -33.33 -39.51
CA ALA A 85 0.76 -33.66 -38.58
C ALA A 85 -0.18 -34.60 -39.38
N PRO A 86 -1.09 -35.44 -38.81
CA PRO A 86 -1.81 -35.28 -37.54
C PRO A 86 -2.09 -36.58 -36.72
N SER A 87 -2.68 -36.48 -35.52
CA SER A 87 -3.85 -37.26 -35.05
C SER A 87 -4.08 -37.13 -33.52
N PRO A 88 -5.33 -36.98 -33.05
CA PRO A 88 -5.72 -37.04 -31.63
C PRO A 88 -6.05 -38.49 -31.19
N GLY A 89 -5.95 -38.77 -29.88
CA GLY A 89 -6.36 -40.04 -29.27
C GLY A 89 -6.45 -39.91 -27.74
N ALA A 90 -7.55 -40.42 -27.19
CA ALA A 90 -8.07 -40.19 -25.85
C ALA A 90 -7.60 -41.22 -24.80
N ASP A 91 -8.21 -41.10 -23.61
CA ASP A 91 -8.23 -41.98 -22.41
C ASP A 91 -7.18 -41.70 -21.33
N ALA A 92 -7.51 -41.05 -20.21
CA ALA A 92 -8.41 -41.39 -19.09
C ALA A 92 -7.73 -42.25 -18.00
N ALA A 93 -7.55 -41.67 -16.81
CA ALA A 93 -7.57 -42.40 -15.54
C ALA A 93 -7.87 -41.46 -14.36
N ALA A 94 -8.95 -41.78 -13.67
CA ALA A 94 -9.45 -41.12 -12.47
C ALA A 94 -8.64 -41.47 -11.22
N GLY A 95 -8.55 -40.53 -10.27
CA GLY A 95 -8.10 -40.76 -8.90
C GLY A 95 -8.86 -39.82 -7.95
N ARG A 96 -9.66 -40.42 -7.07
CA ARG A 96 -10.69 -39.76 -6.24
C ARG A 96 -10.26 -39.76 -4.76
N GLY A 97 -10.06 -38.56 -4.18
CA GLY A 97 -10.24 -38.18 -2.76
C GLY A 97 -9.16 -38.55 -1.72
N PRO A 98 -9.21 -38.02 -0.47
CA PRO A 98 -10.22 -37.10 0.10
C PRO A 98 -9.70 -35.90 0.94
N ALA A 99 -10.62 -34.92 1.12
CA ALA A 99 -10.92 -34.05 2.27
C ALA A 99 -9.79 -33.46 3.18
N GLY A 100 -9.75 -32.12 3.25
CA GLY A 100 -9.06 -31.35 4.28
C GLY A 100 -9.47 -29.86 4.28
N VAL A 101 -10.61 -29.57 4.92
CA VAL A 101 -11.04 -28.30 5.55
C VAL A 101 -10.64 -26.98 4.89
N ALA A 102 -11.58 -26.37 4.15
CA ALA A 102 -11.58 -24.95 3.80
C ALA A 102 -12.32 -24.14 4.90
N PRO A 103 -11.82 -22.97 5.34
CA PRO A 103 -12.64 -22.06 6.12
C PRO A 103 -13.63 -21.33 5.20
N SER A 104 -14.90 -21.35 5.62
CA SER A 104 -16.02 -20.66 5.01
C SER A 104 -15.78 -19.15 4.84
N ALA A 105 -16.00 -18.65 3.62
CA ALA A 105 -16.46 -17.28 3.41
C ALA A 105 -17.78 -17.38 2.64
N SER A 106 -18.88 -17.02 3.29
CA SER A 106 -20.21 -16.96 2.71
C SER A 106 -20.23 -15.92 1.60
N VAL A 107 -20.30 -16.37 0.34
CA VAL A 107 -20.56 -15.49 -0.81
C VAL A 107 -22.04 -15.60 -1.15
N SER A 108 -22.79 -14.57 -0.80
CA SER A 108 -24.11 -14.33 -1.39
C SER A 108 -23.88 -13.80 -2.80
N ALA A 109 -24.00 -14.66 -3.80
CA ALA A 109 -23.78 -14.32 -5.20
C ALA A 109 -25.07 -13.69 -5.78
N SER A 110 -25.00 -12.41 -6.12
CA SER A 110 -25.81 -11.84 -7.21
C SER A 110 -24.90 -11.68 -8.43
N PRO A 111 -25.37 -12.03 -9.65
CA PRO A 111 -24.54 -11.98 -10.84
C PRO A 111 -24.45 -10.55 -11.38
N GLY A 112 -23.23 -10.12 -11.73
CA GLY A 112 -23.04 -9.11 -12.77
C GLY A 112 -22.48 -7.74 -12.38
N VAL A 113 -21.53 -7.65 -11.45
CA VAL A 113 -20.49 -6.58 -11.45
C VAL A 113 -19.23 -7.18 -10.85
N GLU A 114 -18.18 -7.33 -11.65
CA GLU A 114 -16.85 -7.74 -11.15
C GLU A 114 -16.30 -6.57 -10.30
N THR A 115 -16.58 -6.61 -9.00
CA THR A 115 -16.42 -5.46 -8.11
C THR A 115 -15.01 -5.44 -7.53
N ALA A 116 -14.36 -4.27 -7.48
CA ALA A 116 -13.09 -4.11 -6.80
C ALA A 116 -13.23 -4.47 -5.31
N ILE A 117 -12.21 -5.11 -4.75
CA ILE A 117 -12.22 -5.58 -3.36
C ILE A 117 -11.41 -4.60 -2.52
N ALA A 118 -12.07 -3.98 -1.53
CA ALA A 118 -11.41 -3.16 -0.54
C ALA A 118 -10.44 -4.04 0.29
N THR A 119 -9.15 -3.77 0.12
CA THR A 119 -8.06 -4.51 0.73
C THR A 119 -7.38 -3.64 1.76
N ARG A 120 -7.26 -4.17 2.99
CA ARG A 120 -6.57 -3.48 4.08
C ARG A 120 -5.08 -3.80 4.02
N PHE A 121 -4.29 -2.76 3.92
CA PHE A 121 -2.84 -2.77 3.93
C PHE A 121 -2.35 -2.64 5.38
N PRO A 122 -1.46 -3.53 5.86
CA PRO A 122 -0.89 -3.41 7.20
C PRO A 122 -0.13 -2.09 7.40
N ILE A 123 0.39 -1.50 6.31
CA ILE A 123 1.03 -0.19 6.31
C ILE A 123 0.01 0.85 6.80
N TYR A 124 0.21 1.42 7.99
CA TYR A 124 -0.64 2.48 8.58
C TYR A 124 -2.15 2.18 8.60
N GLY A 125 -2.55 0.92 8.43
CA GLY A 125 -3.94 0.52 8.29
C GLY A 125 -4.62 1.07 7.03
N LEU A 126 -3.85 1.48 6.01
CA LEU A 126 -4.37 2.02 4.75
C LEU A 126 -5.33 1.02 4.08
N ILE A 127 -6.23 1.56 3.26
CA ILE A 127 -7.20 0.79 2.50
C ILE A 127 -7.04 1.17 1.03
N GLY A 128 -6.97 0.18 0.14
CA GLY A 128 -7.06 0.41 -1.30
C GLY A 128 -7.97 -0.63 -1.95
N ASP A 129 -8.60 -0.24 -3.04
CA ASP A 129 -9.53 -1.07 -3.77
C ASP A 129 -8.76 -1.77 -4.90
N LEU A 130 -8.65 -3.11 -4.80
CA LEU A 130 -7.95 -3.92 -5.77
C LEU A 130 -8.92 -4.41 -6.86
N PRO A 131 -8.62 -4.16 -8.15
CA PRO A 131 -9.41 -4.70 -9.25
C PRO A 131 -9.41 -6.23 -9.25
N PRO A 132 -10.40 -6.86 -9.92
CA PRO A 132 -10.39 -8.30 -10.12
C PRO A 132 -9.07 -8.79 -10.73
N GLY A 133 -8.54 -9.89 -10.19
CA GLY A 133 -7.25 -10.47 -10.61
C GLY A 133 -6.01 -9.84 -9.95
N TRP A 134 -6.17 -8.77 -9.17
CA TRP A 134 -5.09 -8.20 -8.37
C TRP A 134 -5.01 -8.84 -6.99
N SER A 135 -3.79 -8.94 -6.46
CA SER A 135 -3.50 -9.44 -5.12
C SER A 135 -2.47 -8.57 -4.42
N ALA A 136 -2.51 -8.56 -3.10
CA ALA A 136 -1.55 -7.84 -2.25
C ALA A 136 -0.73 -8.83 -1.42
N ARG A 137 0.53 -8.46 -1.15
CA ARG A 137 1.42 -9.17 -0.24
C ARG A 137 2.30 -8.19 0.51
N THR A 138 2.22 -8.25 1.84
CA THR A 138 3.08 -7.50 2.73
C THR A 138 4.42 -8.22 2.91
N SER A 139 5.54 -7.48 2.94
CA SER A 139 6.86 -8.06 3.19
C SER A 139 6.95 -8.64 4.62
N ALA A 140 7.61 -9.80 4.76
CA ALA A 140 7.58 -10.61 5.99
C ALA A 140 8.26 -9.96 7.21
N ASP A 141 9.29 -9.14 6.98
CA ASP A 141 10.25 -8.79 8.03
C ASP A 141 10.05 -7.40 8.65
N ALA A 142 9.11 -6.60 8.12
CA ALA A 142 8.85 -5.27 8.66
C ALA A 142 7.45 -4.71 8.35
N PRO A 143 6.43 -4.98 9.18
CA PRO A 143 5.15 -4.27 9.09
C PRO A 143 5.28 -2.76 9.37
N ARG A 144 6.37 -2.31 10.03
CA ARG A 144 6.61 -0.89 10.34
C ARG A 144 7.30 -0.11 9.22
N ASP A 145 8.12 -0.77 8.40
CA ASP A 145 8.84 -0.11 7.30
C ASP A 145 7.95 0.12 6.06
N GLY A 146 6.71 -0.37 6.11
CA GLY A 146 5.67 0.11 5.24
C GLY A 146 5.84 -0.28 3.78
N VAL A 147 6.29 -1.52 3.49
CA VAL A 147 6.45 -2.02 2.12
C VAL A 147 5.38 -3.06 1.79
N GLU A 148 4.64 -2.82 0.72
CA GLU A 148 3.56 -3.68 0.26
C GLU A 148 3.64 -3.87 -1.23
N HIS A 149 3.49 -5.10 -1.67
CA HIS A 149 3.52 -5.45 -3.06
C HIS A 149 2.11 -5.72 -3.57
N LEU A 150 1.75 -5.17 -4.72
CA LEU A 150 0.49 -5.39 -5.40
C LEU A 150 0.79 -5.96 -6.78
N ALA A 151 0.06 -6.99 -7.23
CA ALA A 151 0.31 -7.58 -8.53
C ALA A 151 -0.96 -8.12 -9.17
N ASN A 152 -1.07 -8.02 -10.50
CA ASN A 152 -2.07 -8.75 -11.29
C ASN A 152 -1.58 -10.16 -11.71
N VAL A 153 -0.49 -10.62 -11.09
CA VAL A 153 0.13 -11.92 -11.31
C VAL A 153 0.36 -12.61 -9.97
N PRO A 154 0.43 -13.95 -9.95
CA PRO A 154 0.71 -14.69 -8.72
C PRO A 154 2.08 -14.33 -8.15
N PHE A 155 2.14 -14.11 -6.83
CA PHE A 155 3.40 -13.97 -6.14
C PHE A 155 4.14 -15.31 -6.03
N ASP A 156 5.46 -15.28 -6.20
CA ASP A 156 6.32 -16.44 -5.98
C ASP A 156 6.39 -16.73 -4.47
N ARG A 157 5.94 -17.92 -4.08
CA ARG A 157 5.88 -18.35 -2.67
C ARG A 157 7.27 -18.55 -2.05
N SER A 158 8.29 -18.76 -2.87
CA SER A 158 9.67 -18.95 -2.41
C SER A 158 10.43 -17.62 -2.26
N SER A 159 9.93 -16.54 -2.87
CA SER A 159 10.55 -15.22 -2.78
C SER A 159 10.34 -14.59 -1.39
N LEU A 160 11.44 -14.46 -0.64
CA LEU A 160 11.48 -13.74 0.63
C LEU A 160 11.89 -12.28 0.40
N CYS A 161 11.03 -11.50 -0.26
CA CYS A 161 11.28 -10.08 -0.41
C CYS A 161 11.20 -9.36 0.94
N ARG A 162 12.36 -8.88 1.41
CA ARG A 162 12.45 -8.05 2.62
C ARG A 162 12.19 -6.60 2.29
N ALA A 163 11.63 -5.87 3.26
CA ALA A 163 11.41 -4.42 3.12
C ALA A 163 12.73 -3.64 2.88
N THR A 164 13.86 -4.18 3.34
CA THR A 164 15.20 -3.61 3.22
C THR A 164 15.86 -3.83 1.86
N ASP A 165 15.26 -4.63 0.97
CA ASP A 165 15.88 -5.04 -0.29
C ASP A 165 15.32 -4.17 -1.44
N PRO A 166 15.92 -3.00 -1.73
CA PRO A 166 15.45 -2.13 -2.80
C PRO A 166 15.55 -2.85 -4.13
N GLY A 167 14.40 -3.04 -4.79
CA GLY A 167 14.30 -3.76 -6.05
C GLY A 167 13.94 -5.24 -5.91
N CYS A 168 13.67 -5.76 -4.71
CA CYS A 168 13.12 -7.11 -4.63
C CYS A 168 11.74 -7.16 -5.31
N LEU A 169 11.59 -8.07 -6.27
CA LEU A 169 10.34 -8.32 -6.96
C LEU A 169 9.81 -9.70 -6.53
N PRO A 170 8.61 -9.75 -5.92
CA PRO A 170 8.01 -10.97 -5.37
C PRO A 170 7.42 -11.91 -6.43
N VAL A 171 7.99 -11.90 -7.64
CA VAL A 171 7.52 -12.63 -8.81
C VAL A 171 8.72 -13.24 -9.53
N GLU A 172 8.53 -14.42 -10.10
CA GLU A 172 9.57 -15.13 -10.85
C GLU A 172 9.75 -14.54 -12.25
N ALA A 173 8.64 -14.27 -12.95
CA ALA A 173 8.61 -13.66 -14.26
C ALA A 173 7.29 -12.92 -14.48
N LEU A 174 7.33 -11.85 -15.27
CA LEU A 174 6.15 -11.11 -15.70
C LEU A 174 5.67 -11.68 -17.05
N PRO A 175 4.41 -12.13 -17.16
CA PRO A 175 3.77 -12.38 -18.45
C PRO A 175 3.50 -11.05 -19.17
N VAL A 176 3.15 -11.12 -20.46
CA VAL A 176 2.65 -9.94 -21.19
C VAL A 176 1.44 -9.38 -20.44
N ASP A 177 1.37 -8.05 -20.34
CA ASP A 177 0.39 -7.32 -19.54
C ASP A 177 0.51 -7.54 -18.01
N GLY A 178 1.59 -8.18 -17.57
CA GLY A 178 1.91 -8.38 -16.17
C GLY A 178 2.46 -7.11 -15.51
N ALA A 179 2.02 -6.87 -14.28
CA ALA A 179 2.41 -5.75 -13.45
C ALA A 179 2.64 -6.18 -12.00
N VAL A 180 3.73 -5.70 -11.42
CA VAL A 180 3.98 -5.74 -9.98
C VAL A 180 4.33 -4.34 -9.50
N LEU A 181 3.63 -3.87 -8.48
CA LEU A 181 3.81 -2.59 -7.83
C LEU A 181 4.36 -2.82 -6.43
N THR A 182 5.17 -1.88 -5.98
CA THR A 182 5.66 -1.77 -4.61
C THR A 182 5.22 -0.41 -4.10
N VAL A 183 4.43 -0.44 -3.04
CA VAL A 183 3.93 0.73 -2.31
C VAL A 183 4.82 0.88 -1.09
N ARG A 184 5.39 2.06 -0.90
CA ARG A 184 6.22 2.40 0.25
C ARG A 184 5.74 3.67 0.91
N LEU A 185 5.86 3.73 2.23
CA LEU A 185 5.76 5.02 2.89
C LEU A 185 7.04 5.82 2.68
N GLY A 186 6.90 7.01 2.10
CA GLY A 186 7.93 8.03 2.10
C GLY A 186 7.95 8.78 3.43
N GLY A 187 8.98 9.63 3.62
CA GLY A 187 9.08 10.50 4.78
C GLY A 187 7.95 11.54 4.86
N PRO A 188 7.84 12.24 6.01
CA PRO A 188 6.95 13.39 6.13
C PRO A 188 7.25 14.38 5.00
N THR A 189 6.20 14.89 4.37
CA THR A 189 6.32 15.88 3.30
C THR A 189 5.96 17.24 3.85
N GLU A 190 6.64 18.28 3.39
CA GLU A 190 6.25 19.65 3.71
C GLU A 190 4.79 19.90 3.28
N PRO A 191 4.04 20.71 4.04
CA PRO A 191 2.69 21.10 3.67
C PRO A 191 2.75 21.93 2.37
N ASP A 192 2.44 21.27 1.27
CA ASP A 192 2.29 21.89 -0.04
C ASP A 192 0.81 22.33 -0.17
N PRO A 193 0.49 23.52 -0.72
CA PRO A 193 -0.89 23.97 -0.94
C PRO A 193 -1.74 23.10 -1.88
N GLY A 194 -1.20 22.02 -2.45
CA GLY A 194 -1.97 21.07 -3.25
C GLY A 194 -2.96 20.24 -2.43
N GLU A 195 -4.12 19.92 -3.03
CA GLU A 195 -5.17 19.09 -2.42
C GLU A 195 -4.61 17.73 -1.93
N PRO A 196 -4.79 17.37 -0.65
CA PRO A 196 -4.44 16.04 -0.15
C PRO A 196 -5.26 14.97 -0.89
N GLY A 197 -4.61 13.88 -1.29
CA GLY A 197 -5.27 12.76 -1.96
C GLY A 197 -5.17 12.76 -3.50
N ALA A 198 -4.68 13.82 -4.15
CA ALA A 198 -4.43 13.77 -5.59
C ALA A 198 -3.15 12.95 -5.92
N LEU A 199 -3.21 12.14 -6.98
CA LEU A 199 -2.03 11.51 -7.57
C LEU A 199 -1.09 12.62 -8.07
N THR A 200 0.08 12.75 -7.44
CA THR A 200 0.97 13.89 -7.69
C THR A 200 1.82 13.67 -8.92
N SER A 201 2.32 12.45 -9.13
CA SER A 201 2.97 12.08 -10.38
C SER A 201 2.84 10.59 -10.65
N LEU A 202 2.77 10.24 -11.92
CA LEU A 202 2.91 8.85 -12.38
C LEU A 202 3.56 8.85 -13.76
N SER A 203 4.76 8.29 -13.86
CA SER A 203 5.51 8.20 -15.10
C SER A 203 5.99 6.78 -15.33
N THR A 204 6.09 6.40 -16.60
CA THR A 204 6.74 5.16 -17.01
C THR A 204 8.12 5.51 -17.56
N VAL A 205 9.13 4.80 -17.08
CA VAL A 205 10.53 4.90 -17.50
C VAL A 205 10.98 3.55 -18.08
N PRO A 206 12.07 3.49 -18.85
CA PRO A 206 12.62 2.22 -19.31
C PRO A 206 12.93 1.28 -18.13
N ALA A 207 12.75 -0.03 -18.33
CA ALA A 207 13.01 -1.01 -17.29
C ALA A 207 14.48 -0.98 -16.80
N GLY A 208 14.66 -0.94 -15.48
CA GLY A 208 15.95 -1.16 -14.84
C GLY A 208 16.34 -2.63 -14.86
N THR A 209 17.55 -2.94 -14.37
CA THR A 209 18.13 -4.29 -14.45
C THR A 209 17.28 -5.34 -13.73
N VAL A 210 16.70 -5.00 -12.58
CA VAL A 210 15.89 -5.96 -11.81
C VAL A 210 14.55 -6.22 -12.46
N CYS A 211 13.90 -5.18 -12.97
CA CYS A 211 12.65 -5.33 -13.72
C CYS A 211 12.86 -6.12 -15.02
N ALA A 212 13.92 -5.78 -15.77
CA ALA A 212 14.28 -6.48 -17.00
C ALA A 212 14.62 -7.96 -16.76
N ALA A 213 15.29 -8.29 -15.64
CA ALA A 213 15.60 -9.67 -15.26
C ALA A 213 14.35 -10.52 -14.97
N ARG A 214 13.18 -9.90 -14.80
CA ARG A 214 11.87 -10.55 -14.67
C ARG A 214 11.04 -10.47 -15.95
N GLY A 215 11.62 -10.02 -17.06
CA GLY A 215 10.95 -9.85 -18.34
C GLY A 215 10.18 -8.54 -18.49
N GLY A 216 10.32 -7.61 -17.55
CA GLY A 216 9.71 -6.29 -17.65
C GLY A 216 10.32 -5.43 -18.77
N THR A 217 9.48 -4.61 -19.40
CA THR A 217 9.85 -3.68 -20.47
C THR A 217 9.80 -2.22 -20.03
N GLY A 218 9.14 -1.93 -18.91
CA GLY A 218 9.09 -0.59 -18.32
C GLY A 218 8.99 -0.63 -16.80
N GLU A 219 9.44 0.44 -16.16
CA GLU A 219 9.23 0.71 -14.75
C GLU A 219 8.25 1.87 -14.57
N LEU A 220 7.40 1.78 -13.56
CA LEU A 220 6.48 2.83 -13.16
C LEU A 220 7.05 3.52 -11.94
N VAL A 221 7.05 4.84 -11.92
CA VAL A 221 7.44 5.64 -10.76
C VAL A 221 6.35 6.66 -10.50
N GLY A 222 5.86 6.70 -9.27
CA GLY A 222 4.84 7.64 -8.88
C GLY A 222 4.91 7.98 -7.40
N HIS A 223 4.21 9.04 -7.05
CA HIS A 223 3.96 9.33 -5.66
C HIS A 223 2.59 9.98 -5.49
N ARG A 224 2.02 9.75 -4.31
CA ARG A 224 0.74 10.30 -3.90
C ARG A 224 0.85 10.82 -2.48
N ARG A 225 0.20 11.94 -2.21
CA ARG A 225 0.03 12.43 -0.84
C ARG A 225 -1.29 11.92 -0.30
N ILE A 226 -1.26 11.41 0.92
CA ILE A 226 -2.45 11.05 1.67
C ILE A 226 -2.37 11.67 3.06
N GLU A 227 -3.51 11.87 3.71
CA GLU A 227 -3.53 12.12 5.14
C GLU A 227 -3.57 10.78 5.87
N ALA A 228 -2.63 10.56 6.78
CA ALA A 228 -2.61 9.39 7.66
C ALA A 228 -2.39 9.85 9.09
N LEU A 229 -3.27 9.42 10.00
CA LEU A 229 -3.24 9.80 11.41
C LEU A 229 -3.17 11.34 11.62
N GLY A 230 -3.89 12.10 10.78
CA GLY A 230 -3.92 13.56 10.85
C GLY A 230 -2.66 14.27 10.37
N LYS A 231 -1.75 13.56 9.67
CA LYS A 231 -0.53 14.13 9.08
C LYS A 231 -0.47 13.84 7.58
N PRO A 232 0.02 14.78 6.75
CA PRO A 232 0.30 14.50 5.35
C PRO A 232 1.49 13.55 5.25
N VAL A 233 1.31 12.43 4.55
CA VAL A 233 2.34 11.44 4.29
C VAL A 233 2.43 11.19 2.79
N ARG A 234 3.65 11.03 2.29
CA ARG A 234 3.90 10.64 0.91
C ARG A 234 3.92 9.12 0.81
N ILE A 235 3.19 8.59 -0.14
CA ILE A 235 3.33 7.22 -0.62
C ILE A 235 4.19 7.27 -1.86
N GLU A 236 5.23 6.46 -1.87
CA GLU A 236 6.05 6.19 -3.05
C GLU A 236 5.56 4.91 -3.71
N LEU A 237 5.41 4.97 -5.03
CA LEU A 237 5.04 3.84 -5.84
C LEU A 237 6.15 3.57 -6.84
N THR A 238 6.65 2.35 -6.83
CA THR A 238 7.49 1.83 -7.91
C THR A 238 6.85 0.58 -8.48
N GLY A 239 7.00 0.34 -9.78
CA GLY A 239 6.40 -0.85 -10.39
C GLY A 239 7.24 -1.38 -11.54
N CYS A 240 7.18 -2.68 -11.77
CA CYS A 240 7.74 -3.32 -12.95
C CYS A 240 6.59 -3.84 -13.83
N LEU A 241 6.64 -3.47 -15.11
CA LEU A 241 5.59 -3.72 -16.10
C LEU A 241 6.19 -4.43 -17.31
N ARG A 242 5.46 -5.40 -17.87
CA ARG A 242 5.79 -6.00 -19.17
C ARG A 242 4.70 -5.69 -20.18
N GLU A 243 5.02 -4.86 -21.17
CA GLU A 243 4.14 -4.48 -22.28
C GLU A 243 2.70 -4.17 -21.80
N PRO A 244 2.53 -3.19 -20.88
CA PRO A 244 1.25 -2.97 -20.23
C PRO A 244 0.21 -2.48 -21.23
N SER A 245 -0.97 -3.11 -21.21
CA SER A 245 -2.13 -2.65 -21.95
C SER A 245 -2.68 -1.35 -21.35
N GLY A 246 -3.49 -0.63 -22.14
CA GLY A 246 -4.20 0.54 -21.63
C GLY A 246 -5.10 0.22 -20.43
N ARG A 247 -5.65 -1.01 -20.38
CA ARG A 247 -6.45 -1.51 -19.26
C ARG A 247 -5.60 -1.66 -17.99
N THR A 248 -4.42 -2.27 -18.08
CA THR A 248 -3.53 -2.44 -16.93
C THR A 248 -3.06 -1.10 -16.38
N LEU A 249 -2.71 -0.14 -17.25
CA LEU A 249 -2.36 1.21 -16.80
C LEU A 249 -3.54 1.92 -16.11
N ALA A 250 -4.76 1.75 -16.60
CA ALA A 250 -5.95 2.31 -15.97
C ALA A 250 -6.24 1.66 -14.60
N GLN A 251 -6.11 0.34 -14.50
CA GLN A 251 -6.24 -0.39 -13.24
C GLN A 251 -5.18 0.04 -12.22
N ILE A 252 -3.94 0.24 -12.66
CA ILE A 252 -2.87 0.74 -11.78
C ILE A 252 -3.24 2.13 -11.24
N ARG A 253 -3.69 3.07 -12.09
CA ARG A 253 -4.14 4.39 -11.63
C ARG A 253 -5.28 4.27 -10.62
N GLN A 254 -6.29 3.46 -10.92
CA GLN A 254 -7.41 3.21 -10.02
C GLN A 254 -6.95 2.68 -8.65
N VAL A 255 -6.06 1.68 -8.63
CA VAL A 255 -5.47 1.14 -7.39
C VAL A 255 -4.81 2.27 -6.61
N ILE A 256 -3.94 3.06 -7.25
CA ILE A 256 -3.20 4.12 -6.56
C ILE A 256 -4.13 5.19 -6.02
N GLU A 257 -5.13 5.62 -6.80
CA GLU A 257 -6.13 6.63 -6.45
C GLU A 257 -7.13 6.18 -5.38
N SER A 258 -7.29 4.87 -5.21
CA SER A 258 -8.14 4.31 -4.16
C SER A 258 -7.47 4.28 -2.77
N ILE A 259 -6.13 4.37 -2.70
CA ILE A 259 -5.39 4.28 -1.44
C ILE A 259 -5.76 5.42 -0.51
N ARG A 260 -6.30 5.10 0.66
CA ARG A 260 -6.78 6.08 1.63
C ARG A 260 -6.51 5.59 3.05
N SER A 261 -6.46 6.53 3.98
CA SER A 261 -6.48 6.17 5.41
C SER A 261 -7.87 5.65 5.80
N PRO A 262 -7.94 4.72 6.77
CA PRO A 262 -9.21 4.29 7.31
C PRO A 262 -9.83 5.52 7.97
N GLN A 263 -10.95 5.99 7.40
CA GLN A 263 -11.71 7.07 8.01
C GLN A 263 -12.12 6.61 9.41
N PRO A 264 -11.92 7.40 10.48
CA PRO A 264 -12.48 7.06 11.78
C PRO A 264 -13.97 6.83 11.54
N ALA A 265 -14.49 5.68 11.97
CA ALA A 265 -15.89 5.38 11.87
C ALA A 265 -16.64 6.57 12.47
N VAL A 266 -17.28 7.37 11.60
CA VAL A 266 -18.18 8.41 12.06
C VAL A 266 -19.20 7.62 12.88
N ALA A 267 -19.21 7.86 14.19
CA ALA A 267 -20.18 7.24 15.06
C ALA A 267 -21.53 7.40 14.37
N SER A 268 -22.15 6.27 13.98
CA SER A 268 -23.48 6.27 13.39
C SER A 268 -24.31 7.22 14.22
N PRO A 269 -25.01 8.21 13.63
CA PRO A 269 -25.81 9.14 14.41
C PRO A 269 -26.71 8.29 15.28
N SER A 270 -26.44 8.31 16.59
CA SER A 270 -27.26 7.63 17.58
C SER A 270 -28.67 8.07 17.27
N SER A 271 -29.54 7.12 16.91
CA SER A 271 -30.94 7.40 16.68
C SER A 271 -31.41 8.28 17.84
N PRO A 272 -32.10 9.41 17.59
CA PRO A 272 -32.53 10.28 18.66
C PRO A 272 -33.33 9.43 19.64
N SER A 273 -32.80 9.27 20.85
CA SER A 273 -33.48 8.61 21.95
C SER A 273 -34.80 9.34 22.13
N THR A 274 -35.88 8.71 21.69
CA THR A 274 -37.24 9.16 21.95
C THR A 274 -37.35 9.32 23.47
N PRO A 275 -37.63 10.52 24.01
CA PRO A 275 -37.85 10.65 25.44
C PRO A 275 -39.06 9.79 25.79
N SER A 276 -38.86 8.81 26.67
CA SER A 276 -39.90 8.02 27.31
C SER A 276 -40.86 8.95 28.04
N ALA A 277 -41.91 9.38 27.36
CA ALA A 277 -43.07 9.97 28.02
C ALA A 277 -43.82 8.84 28.74
N LEU A 278 -43.83 8.90 30.06
CA LEU A 278 -44.81 8.21 30.88
C LEU A 278 -46.20 8.53 30.33
N SER A 279 -46.95 7.51 29.92
CA SER A 279 -48.39 7.64 29.71
C SER A 279 -49.05 6.32 30.08
N SER A 280 -49.68 6.35 31.26
CA SER A 280 -50.52 5.30 31.83
C SER A 280 -51.63 4.88 30.87
N PRO A 281 -51.95 3.58 30.74
CA PRO A 281 -53.15 3.16 30.03
C PRO A 281 -54.39 3.41 30.89
N SER A 282 -55.22 4.36 30.47
CA SER A 282 -56.58 4.55 31.00
C SER A 282 -57.52 3.51 30.39
N SER A 283 -58.22 2.76 31.25
CA SER A 283 -59.21 1.75 30.85
C SER A 283 -60.46 2.40 30.23
N PRO A 284 -61.02 1.87 29.13
CA PRO A 284 -62.32 2.33 28.65
C PRO A 284 -63.47 1.70 29.46
N SER A 285 -64.27 2.57 30.09
CA SER A 285 -65.57 2.23 30.68
C SER A 285 -66.57 1.84 29.58
N VAL A 286 -67.17 0.65 29.71
CA VAL A 286 -68.27 0.17 28.87
C VAL A 286 -69.60 0.61 29.50
N PRO A 287 -70.48 1.35 28.79
CA PRO A 287 -71.82 1.66 29.28
C PRO A 287 -72.80 0.48 29.08
N PRO A 288 -73.84 0.35 29.95
CA PRO A 288 -74.76 -0.79 29.95
C PRO A 288 -75.79 -0.75 28.82
N VAL A 289 -76.09 -1.93 28.28
CA VAL A 289 -77.09 -2.19 27.23
C VAL A 289 -78.50 -2.23 27.84
N PRO A 290 -79.50 -1.51 27.27
CA PRO A 290 -80.89 -1.60 27.73
C PRO A 290 -81.64 -2.81 27.17
N PRO A 291 -82.66 -3.32 27.89
CA PRO A 291 -83.39 -4.54 27.53
C PRO A 291 -84.40 -4.34 26.38
N VAL A 292 -84.47 -5.34 25.50
CA VAL A 292 -85.41 -5.43 24.37
C VAL A 292 -86.76 -5.98 24.84
N PRO A 293 -87.90 -5.37 24.46
CA PRO A 293 -89.24 -5.84 24.84
C PRO A 293 -89.72 -7.05 24.03
N PRO A 294 -90.69 -7.83 24.56
CA PRO A 294 -91.11 -9.09 23.96
C PRO A 294 -92.02 -8.94 22.73
N ALA A 295 -91.86 -9.89 21.82
CA ALA A 295 -92.56 -10.04 20.55
C ALA A 295 -94.08 -10.18 20.72
N ARG A 296 -94.83 -9.54 19.81
CA ARG A 296 -96.24 -9.88 19.53
C ARG A 296 -96.31 -10.82 18.32
N ARG A 297 -97.19 -11.80 18.48
CA ARG A 297 -97.50 -12.93 17.58
C ARG A 297 -98.00 -12.49 16.21
#